data_AF-A0A8T1WYL4-F1
#
_entry.id   AF-A0A8T1WYL4-F1
#
_cell.length_a   1.000
_cell.length_b   1.000
_cell.length_c   1.000
_cell.angle_alpha   90.00
_cell.angle_beta   90.00
_cell.angle_gamma   90.00
#
_symmetry.space_group_name_H-M   'P 1'
#
loop_
_entity.id
_entity.type
_entity.pdbx_description
1 polymer ?
#
loop_
_entity_poly.entity_id
_entity_poly.type
_entity_poly.pdbx_seq_one_letter_code
_entity_poly.pdbx_strand_id
1 'polypeptide(L)'
;MFAGKQLWRLWGCEGGTDAAIAEICLGGNTITDSSFHHVLYAMESGKLRNLRFLGIEMNYLTAASMEMLGRTVGKLVCPVLSQISYNDNSVDNVTAKRLIATSVYQERVWQAKRQQRIREGHVSDEESCDEQYSEEEVVL
;
A
#
# COMPACT_ATOMS: atom_id res chain seq x y z
N MET A 1 -13.86 -7.40 17.89
CA MET A 1 -13.21 -8.70 17.59
C MET A 1 -14.04 -9.39 16.51
N PHE A 2 -13.42 -9.85 15.42
CA PHE A 2 -13.98 -10.70 14.34
C PHE A 2 -14.92 -10.09 13.26
N ALA A 3 -14.47 -9.07 12.53
CA ALA A 3 -14.93 -8.87 11.13
C ALA A 3 -13.91 -9.44 10.11
N GLY A 4 -12.62 -9.41 10.47
CA GLY A 4 -11.53 -9.83 9.60
C GLY A 4 -11.31 -11.33 9.44
N LYS A 5 -12.19 -12.22 9.94
CA LYS A 5 -12.10 -13.69 9.68
C LYS A 5 -13.25 -14.22 8.81
N GLN A 6 -14.38 -13.53 8.74
CA GLN A 6 -15.54 -14.01 7.96
C GLN A 6 -15.45 -13.63 6.48
N LEU A 7 -14.83 -12.50 6.12
CA LEU A 7 -14.65 -12.13 4.72
C LEU A 7 -13.80 -13.16 3.95
N TRP A 8 -12.75 -13.70 4.58
CA TRP A 8 -11.86 -14.70 3.97
C TRP A 8 -12.53 -16.04 3.69
N ARG A 9 -13.63 -16.38 4.37
CA ARG A 9 -14.36 -17.64 4.15
C ARG A 9 -15.23 -17.62 2.90
N LEU A 10 -15.63 -16.44 2.41
CA LEU A 10 -16.49 -16.30 1.24
C LEU A 10 -15.73 -16.35 -0.10
N TRP A 11 -14.40 -16.29 -0.07
CA TRP A 11 -13.54 -16.28 -1.28
C TRP A 11 -12.80 -17.60 -1.53
N GLY A 12 -13.21 -18.67 -0.85
CA GLY A 12 -12.79 -20.05 -1.15
C GLY A 12 -11.75 -20.61 -0.19
N CYS A 13 -12.15 -21.64 0.57
CA CYS A 13 -11.35 -22.84 0.84
C CYS A 13 -12.14 -23.76 1.79
N GLU A 14 -12.83 -24.75 1.23
CA GLU A 14 -12.88 -26.06 1.89
C GLU A 14 -11.66 -26.86 1.41
N GLY A 15 -10.67 -27.01 2.28
CA GLY A 15 -9.54 -27.93 2.10
C GLY A 15 -8.23 -27.33 1.56
N GLY A 16 -7.16 -27.47 2.35
CA GLY A 16 -5.78 -27.69 1.90
C GLY A 16 -5.03 -26.59 1.14
N THR A 17 -3.97 -26.05 1.78
CA THR A 17 -2.74 -25.46 1.18
C THR A 17 -2.88 -24.35 0.13
N ASP A 18 -2.40 -23.14 0.48
CA ASP A 18 -2.02 -22.06 -0.45
C ASP A 18 -3.01 -21.79 -1.60
N ALA A 19 -4.19 -21.29 -1.26
CA ALA A 19 -5.01 -20.58 -2.22
C ALA A 19 -4.21 -19.37 -2.74
N ALA A 20 -3.60 -19.52 -3.91
CA ALA A 20 -2.88 -18.46 -4.60
C ALA A 20 -3.86 -17.38 -5.06
N ILE A 21 -4.18 -16.44 -4.18
CA ILE A 21 -5.04 -15.29 -4.49
C ILE A 21 -4.34 -14.48 -5.58
N ALA A 22 -4.89 -14.54 -6.80
CA ALA A 22 -4.37 -13.84 -7.95
C ALA A 22 -5.02 -12.47 -8.14
N GLU A 23 -6.26 -12.30 -7.67
CA GLU A 23 -7.05 -11.09 -7.93
C GLU A 23 -7.82 -10.75 -6.67
N ILE A 24 -7.82 -9.47 -6.29
CA ILE A 24 -8.63 -8.91 -5.22
C ILE A 24 -9.45 -7.79 -5.82
N CYS A 25 -10.77 -7.94 -5.82
CA CYS A 25 -11.72 -6.96 -6.36
C CYS A 25 -12.59 -6.45 -5.22
N LEU A 26 -12.28 -5.26 -4.75
CA LEU A 26 -12.95 -4.57 -3.65
C LEU A 26 -13.63 -3.27 -4.12
N GLY A 27 -13.84 -3.12 -5.43
CA GLY A 27 -14.50 -1.96 -6.00
C GLY A 27 -15.96 -1.82 -5.55
N GLY A 28 -16.44 -0.57 -5.46
CA GLY A 28 -17.85 -0.28 -5.16
C GLY A 28 -18.26 -0.56 -3.72
N ASN A 29 -17.32 -0.49 -2.78
CA ASN A 29 -17.56 -0.72 -1.36
C ASN A 29 -17.40 0.60 -0.56
N THR A 30 -17.58 0.50 0.76
CA THR A 30 -17.36 1.63 1.68
C THR A 30 -15.99 1.55 2.36
N ILE A 31 -14.94 1.18 1.63
CA ILE A 31 -13.58 1.06 2.19
C ILE A 31 -13.02 2.46 2.43
N THR A 32 -12.55 2.69 3.65
CA THR A 32 -11.84 3.89 4.09
C THR A 32 -10.36 3.58 4.32
N ASP A 33 -9.55 4.63 4.51
CA ASP A 33 -8.11 4.52 4.75
C ASP A 33 -7.76 3.52 5.87
N SER A 34 -8.51 3.55 6.98
CA SER A 34 -8.27 2.67 8.13
C SER A 34 -8.52 1.19 7.81
N SER A 35 -9.54 0.89 7.00
CA SER A 35 -9.81 -0.47 6.54
C SER A 35 -8.84 -0.92 5.45
N PHE A 36 -8.43 -0.03 4.55
CA PHE A 36 -7.50 -0.33 3.47
C PHE A 36 -6.09 -0.68 3.98
N HIS A 37 -5.68 -0.11 5.12
CA HIS A 37 -4.44 -0.51 5.81
C HIS A 37 -4.32 -2.03 6.03
N HIS A 38 -5.44 -2.74 6.23
CA HIS A 38 -5.42 -4.19 6.42
C HIS A 38 -5.11 -4.95 5.12
N VAL A 39 -5.51 -4.41 3.97
CA VAL A 39 -5.17 -4.94 2.64
C VAL A 39 -3.67 -4.78 2.41
N LEU A 40 -3.13 -3.58 2.68
CA LEU A 40 -1.69 -3.31 2.56
C LEU A 40 -0.87 -4.21 3.50
N TYR A 41 -1.32 -4.40 4.75
CA TYR A 41 -0.70 -5.33 5.68
C TYR A 41 -0.70 -6.78 5.15
N ALA A 42 -1.80 -7.22 4.53
CA ALA A 42 -1.85 -8.55 3.90
C ALA A 42 -0.86 -8.67 2.72
N MET A 43 -0.72 -7.62 1.90
CA MET A 43 0.28 -7.58 0.83
C MET A 43 1.70 -7.69 1.41
N GLU A 44 2.01 -6.92 2.44
CA GLU A 44 3.34 -6.90 3.08
C GLU A 44 3.65 -8.19 3.87
N SER A 45 2.63 -8.95 4.28
CA SER A 45 2.82 -10.25 4.95
C SER A 45 3.40 -11.35 4.04
N GLY A 46 3.46 -11.11 2.72
CA GLY A 46 3.93 -12.09 1.74
C GLY A 46 2.93 -13.20 1.41
N LYS A 47 1.70 -13.15 1.95
CA LYS A 47 0.62 -14.09 1.62
C LYS A 47 0.01 -13.85 0.24
N LEU A 48 0.20 -12.65 -0.31
CA LEU A 48 -0.35 -12.23 -1.60
C LEU A 48 0.72 -12.19 -2.72
N ARG A 49 1.74 -13.06 -2.65
CA ARG A 49 2.84 -13.11 -3.62
C ARG A 49 2.39 -13.36 -5.06
N ASN A 50 1.24 -14.00 -5.25
CA ASN A 50 0.67 -14.32 -6.55
C ASN A 50 -0.36 -13.27 -7.03
N LEU A 51 -0.56 -12.19 -6.28
CA LEU A 51 -1.52 -11.14 -6.63
C LEU A 51 -1.08 -10.40 -7.88
N ARG A 52 -1.94 -10.42 -8.90
CA ARG A 52 -1.79 -9.78 -10.21
C ARG A 52 -2.66 -8.55 -10.38
N PHE A 53 -3.85 -8.55 -9.76
CA PHE A 53 -4.82 -7.47 -9.84
C PHE A 53 -5.33 -7.04 -8.46
N LEU A 54 -5.37 -5.72 -8.24
CA LEU A 54 -6.00 -5.10 -7.07
C LEU A 54 -7.01 -4.03 -7.54
N GLY A 55 -8.30 -4.32 -7.40
CA GLY A 55 -9.40 -3.39 -7.64
C GLY A 55 -9.87 -2.75 -6.34
N ILE A 56 -9.77 -1.43 -6.26
CA ILE A 56 -10.17 -0.59 -5.12
C ILE A 56 -10.90 0.67 -5.59
N GLU A 57 -11.43 0.66 -6.82
CA GLU A 57 -12.23 1.75 -7.38
C GLU A 57 -13.52 2.00 -6.60
N MET A 58 -14.13 3.19 -6.74
CA MET A 58 -15.43 3.49 -6.15
C MET A 58 -15.48 3.22 -4.63
N ASN A 59 -14.49 3.74 -3.90
CA ASN A 59 -14.37 3.65 -2.45
C ASN A 59 -14.08 5.05 -1.86
N TYR A 60 -13.79 5.15 -0.56
CA TYR A 60 -13.53 6.40 0.15
C TYR A 60 -12.04 6.58 0.49
N LEU A 61 -11.14 6.17 -0.42
CA LEU A 61 -9.70 6.27 -0.19
C LEU A 61 -9.19 7.68 -0.48
N THR A 62 -8.37 8.20 0.42
CA THR A 62 -7.78 9.54 0.30
C THR A 62 -6.38 9.52 -0.30
N ALA A 63 -5.77 10.70 -0.44
CA ALA A 63 -4.37 10.85 -0.80
C ALA A 63 -3.43 10.00 0.09
N ALA A 64 -3.71 9.91 1.40
CA ALA A 64 -2.91 9.13 2.33
C ALA A 64 -2.87 7.64 1.93
N SER A 65 -4.01 7.07 1.55
CA SER A 65 -4.08 5.69 1.06
C SER A 65 -3.34 5.47 -0.26
N MET A 66 -3.36 6.45 -1.17
CA MET A 66 -2.63 6.36 -2.44
C MET A 66 -1.12 6.37 -2.22
N GLU A 67 -0.63 7.20 -1.30
CA GLU A 67 0.77 7.18 -0.89
C GLU A 67 1.17 5.87 -0.22
N MET A 68 0.37 5.38 0.73
CA MET A 68 0.62 4.10 1.40
C MET A 68 0.66 2.95 0.40
N LEU A 69 -0.27 2.90 -0.54
CA LEU A 69 -0.27 1.93 -1.65
C LEU A 69 1.02 2.03 -2.47
N GLY A 70 1.43 3.26 -2.83
CA GLY A 70 2.67 3.47 -3.58
C GLY A 70 3.91 2.97 -2.83
N ARG A 71 4.01 3.21 -1.52
CA ARG A 71 5.09 2.66 -0.68
C ARG A 71 5.06 1.13 -0.66
N THR A 72 3.90 0.52 -0.39
CA THR A 72 3.77 -0.95 -0.37
C THR A 72 4.13 -1.59 -1.71
N VAL A 73 3.69 -1.01 -2.84
CA VAL A 73 4.07 -1.47 -4.19
C VAL A 73 5.58 -1.27 -4.43
N GLY A 74 6.13 -0.14 -3.97
CA GLY A 74 7.56 0.16 -4.05
C GLY A 74 8.44 -0.88 -3.35
N LYS A 75 7.94 -1.51 -2.29
CA LYS A 75 8.62 -2.61 -1.57
C LYS A 75 8.68 -3.93 -2.35
N LEU A 76 8.00 -4.05 -3.49
CA LEU A 76 7.98 -5.26 -4.33
C LEU A 76 7.48 -6.53 -3.58
N VAL A 77 6.60 -6.36 -2.59
CA VAL A 77 6.04 -7.48 -1.80
C VAL A 77 5.08 -8.37 -2.58
N CYS A 78 4.49 -7.84 -3.67
CA CYS A 78 3.67 -8.55 -4.63
C CYS A 78 4.36 -8.51 -6.02
N PRO A 79 5.31 -9.42 -6.29
CA PRO A 79 6.22 -9.32 -7.44
C PRO A 79 5.54 -9.46 -8.80
N VAL A 80 4.34 -10.05 -8.85
CA VAL A 80 3.58 -10.26 -10.09
C VAL A 80 2.39 -9.31 -10.23
N LEU A 81 2.28 -8.29 -9.37
CA LEU A 81 1.22 -7.28 -9.46
C LEU A 81 1.41 -6.44 -10.72
N SER A 82 0.48 -6.56 -11.66
CA SER A 82 0.55 -5.88 -12.96
C SER A 82 -0.47 -4.76 -13.10
N GLN A 83 -1.56 -4.80 -12.33
CA GLN A 83 -2.66 -3.87 -12.48
C GLN A 83 -3.27 -3.47 -11.13
N ILE A 84 -3.56 -2.18 -11.02
CA ILE A 84 -4.28 -1.59 -9.91
C ILE A 84 -5.38 -0.70 -10.50
N SER A 85 -6.62 -0.93 -10.09
CA SER A 85 -7.76 -0.08 -10.40
C SER A 85 -8.13 0.72 -9.16
N TYR A 86 -8.07 2.06 -9.25
CA TYR A 86 -8.24 2.97 -8.09
C TYR A 86 -9.12 4.19 -8.41
N ASN A 87 -9.84 4.16 -9.53
CA ASN A 87 -10.66 5.28 -9.97
C ASN A 87 -11.81 5.58 -8.99
N ASP A 88 -12.37 6.79 -9.06
CA ASP A 88 -13.59 7.16 -8.34
C ASP A 88 -13.47 7.01 -6.81
N ASN A 89 -12.31 7.40 -6.27
CA ASN A 89 -12.07 7.50 -4.84
C ASN A 89 -12.21 8.95 -4.34
N SER A 90 -11.91 9.21 -3.06
CA SER A 90 -11.95 10.56 -2.46
C SER A 90 -10.77 11.46 -2.85
N VAL A 91 -10.04 11.08 -3.90
CA VAL A 91 -8.94 11.82 -4.52
C VAL A 91 -9.08 11.66 -6.03
N ASP A 92 -8.85 12.74 -6.78
CA ASP A 92 -8.97 12.69 -8.23
C ASP A 92 -7.90 11.77 -8.86
N ASN A 93 -8.24 11.16 -10.00
CA ASN A 93 -7.41 10.12 -10.62
C ASN A 93 -6.01 10.63 -11.03
N VAL A 94 -5.88 11.92 -11.38
CA VAL A 94 -4.61 12.51 -11.79
C VAL A 94 -3.69 12.66 -10.58
N THR A 95 -4.24 13.17 -9.47
CA THR A 95 -3.52 13.29 -8.21
C THR A 95 -3.18 11.91 -7.65
N ALA A 96 -4.11 10.95 -7.64
CA ALA A 96 -3.86 9.59 -7.19
C ALA A 96 -2.71 8.92 -7.96
N LYS A 97 -2.73 9.02 -9.29
CA LYS A 97 -1.65 8.49 -10.14
C LYS A 97 -0.29 9.11 -9.80
N ARG A 98 -0.26 10.43 -9.58
CA ARG A 98 0.97 11.14 -9.20
C ARG A 98 1.48 10.69 -7.83
N LEU A 99 0.62 10.62 -6.83
CA LEU A 99 0.98 10.19 -5.47
C LEU A 99 1.55 8.77 -5.47
N ILE A 100 0.85 7.82 -6.11
CA ILE A 100 1.32 6.43 -6.20
C ILE A 100 2.70 6.39 -6.87
N ALA A 101 2.87 7.05 -8.02
CA ALA A 101 4.13 7.03 -8.75
C ALA A 101 5.29 7.64 -7.95
N THR A 102 5.05 8.78 -7.30
CA THR A 102 6.04 9.46 -6.45
C THR A 102 6.44 8.59 -5.27
N SER A 103 5.48 8.00 -4.56
CA SER A 103 5.76 7.13 -3.41
C SER A 103 6.47 5.83 -3.81
N VAL A 104 6.13 5.22 -4.96
CA VAL A 104 6.87 4.07 -5.52
C VAL A 104 8.33 4.44 -5.77
N TYR A 105 8.57 5.60 -6.41
CA TYR A 105 9.93 6.06 -6.70
C TYR A 105 10.72 6.31 -5.42
N GLN A 106 10.14 7.04 -4.46
CA GLN A 106 10.77 7.35 -3.18
C GLN A 106 11.15 6.09 -2.40
N GLU A 107 10.23 5.13 -2.30
CA GLU A 107 10.49 3.85 -1.62
C GLU A 107 11.66 3.11 -2.28
N ARG A 108 11.67 3.01 -3.61
CA ARG A 108 12.74 2.32 -4.35
C ARG A 108 14.10 3.00 -4.18
N VAL A 109 14.14 4.33 -4.23
CA VAL A 109 15.36 5.11 -3.99
C VAL A 109 15.85 4.91 -2.56
N TRP A 110 14.94 4.95 -1.58
CA TRP A 110 15.28 4.72 -0.18
C TRP A 110 15.85 3.32 0.05
N GLN A 111 15.24 2.29 -0.53
CA GLN A 111 15.74 0.92 -0.43
C GLN A 111 17.11 0.73 -1.08
N ALA A 112 17.32 1.32 -2.27
CA ALA A 112 18.62 1.27 -2.94
C ALA A 112 19.72 1.93 -2.11
N LYS A 113 19.46 3.13 -1.55
CA LYS A 113 20.38 3.82 -0.63
C LYS A 113 20.68 2.99 0.62
N ARG A 114 19.65 2.37 1.21
CA ARG A 114 19.81 1.51 2.39
C ARG A 114 20.68 0.29 2.09
N GLN A 115 20.47 -0.38 0.94
CA GLN A 115 21.30 -1.50 0.51
C GLN A 115 22.76 -1.09 0.26
N GLN A 116 22.98 0.09 -0.30
CA GLN A 116 24.33 0.63 -0.50
C GLN A 116 25.05 0.89 0.82
N ARG A 117 24.39 1.53 1.80
CA ARG A 117 24.97 1.76 3.14
C ARG A 117 25.35 0.45 3.85
N ILE A 118 24.49 -0.56 3.77
CA ILE A 118 24.77 -1.89 4.32
C ILE A 118 26.00 -2.50 3.65
N ARG A 119 26.11 -2.40 2.32
CA ARG A 119 27.25 -2.90 1.56
C ARG A 119 28.56 -2.17 1.89
N GLU A 120 28.49 -0.88 2.13
CA GLU A 120 29.63 -0.02 2.48
C GLU A 120 30.04 -0.11 3.96
N GLY A 121 29.35 -0.94 4.76
CA GLY A 121 29.70 -1.19 6.16
C GLY A 121 29.33 -0.05 7.12
N HIS A 122 28.51 0.92 6.68
CA HIS A 122 28.02 1.99 7.54
C HIS A 122 26.75 1.52 8.27
N VAL A 123 26.94 0.88 9.44
CA VAL A 123 25.87 0.73 10.43
C VAL A 123 25.85 2.01 11.25
N SER A 124 25.01 2.95 10.86
CA SER A 124 24.53 3.99 11.75
C SER A 124 23.08 3.65 12.04
N ASP A 125 22.86 3.05 13.20
CA ASP A 125 21.54 2.97 13.80
C ASP A 125 21.02 4.39 14.04
N GLU A 126 19.71 4.55 13.83
CA GLU A 126 18.87 5.69 14.22
C GLU A 126 18.86 6.90 13.28
N GLU A 127 17.70 7.13 12.63
CA GLU A 127 16.93 8.36 12.79
C GLU A 127 15.54 8.20 12.14
N SER A 128 14.53 8.14 12.99
CA SER A 128 13.12 8.33 12.65
C SER A 128 12.88 9.83 12.50
N CYS A 129 12.72 10.33 11.27
CA CYS A 129 12.35 11.72 11.04
C CYS A 129 10.83 11.86 11.14
N ASP A 130 10.34 12.29 12.31
CA ASP A 130 9.09 13.03 12.39
C ASP A 130 9.33 14.40 11.73
N GLU A 131 8.74 14.62 10.54
CA GLU A 131 8.68 15.95 9.94
C GLU A 131 7.66 16.80 10.70
N GLN A 132 8.16 17.69 11.57
CA GLN A 132 7.37 18.78 12.12
C GLN A 132 7.09 19.80 11.01
N TYR A 133 5.83 19.89 10.58
CA TYR A 133 5.31 20.99 9.80
C TYR A 133 5.42 22.27 10.63
N SER A 134 6.33 23.17 10.26
CA SER A 134 6.32 24.56 10.73
C SER A 134 5.31 25.35 9.90
N GLU A 135 4.16 25.69 10.49
CA GLU A 135 3.27 26.72 9.94
C GLU A 135 3.87 28.10 10.27
N GLU A 136 4.21 28.86 9.23
CA GLU A 136 4.48 30.30 9.32
C GLU A 136 3.18 31.03 9.73
N GLU A 137 3.12 31.52 10.96
CA GLU A 137 2.09 32.47 11.36
C GLU A 137 2.51 33.87 10.91
N VAL A 138 1.91 34.32 9.80
CA VAL A 138 1.88 35.74 9.41
C VAL A 138 0.91 36.44 10.34
N VAL A 139 1.41 37.26 11.27
CA VAL A 139 0.59 38.23 11.99
C VAL A 139 0.91 39.64 11.47
N LEU A 140 -0.16 40.30 11.07
CA LEU A 140 -0.29 41.65 10.49
C LEU A 140 0.42 42.76 11.28
#